data_AF-A0A256I4L8-F1
#
_entry.id   AF-A0A256I4L8-F1
#
_cell.length_a   1.000
_cell.length_b   1.000
_cell.length_c   1.000
_cell.angle_alpha   90.00
_cell.angle_beta   90.00
_cell.angle_gamma   90.00
#
_symmetry.space_group_name_H-M   'P 1'
#
loop_
_entity.id
_entity.type
_entity.pdbx_description
1 polymer ?
#
loop_
_entity_poly.entity_id
_entity_poly.type
_entity_poly.pdbx_seq_one_letter_code
_entity_poly.pdbx_strand_id
1 'polypeptide(L)' 'MASEGRVLPNGADIHFTDERDVHCADRVEFLPGGHVKAVYKSQYQLEVYPPHVIEGVYTFTKHLEDEEWW' A
#
# COMPACT_ATOMS: atom_id res chain seq x y z
N MET A 1 6.38 -12.02 -17.06
CA MET A 1 5.23 -12.44 -16.24
C MET A 1 5.08 -11.44 -15.10
N ALA A 2 4.16 -10.48 -15.21
CA ALA A 2 3.88 -9.54 -14.14
C ALA A 2 3.04 -10.27 -13.09
N SER A 3 3.61 -10.47 -11.91
CA SER A 3 2.96 -11.16 -10.79
C SER A 3 1.77 -10.34 -10.29
N GLU A 4 0.56 -10.84 -10.51
CA GLU A 4 -0.69 -10.20 -10.07
C GLU A 4 -0.79 -10.02 -8.54
N GLY A 5 0.08 -10.69 -7.76
CA GLY A 5 0.15 -10.52 -6.29
C GLY A 5 1.06 -9.41 -5.77
N ARG A 6 1.66 -8.57 -6.63
CA ARG A 6 2.62 -7.51 -6.20
C ARG A 6 2.03 -6.11 -6.17
N VAL A 7 0.75 -5.93 -6.48
CA VAL A 7 0.14 -4.59 -6.54
C VAL A 7 -1.15 -4.59 -5.73
N LEU A 8 -1.29 -3.59 -4.87
CA LEU A 8 -2.53 -3.25 -4.16
C LEU A 8 -3.14 -2.05 -4.91
N PRO A 9 -4.08 -2.28 -5.85
CA PRO A 9 -4.61 -1.24 -6.72
C PRO A 9 -5.59 -0.30 -6.01
N ASN A 10 -6.20 -0.76 -4.92
CA ASN A 10 -7.19 -0.02 -4.12
C ASN A 10 -6.54 0.72 -2.94
N GLY A 11 -5.21 0.82 -2.94
CA GLY A 11 -4.46 1.47 -1.87
C GLY A 11 -4.26 0.60 -0.63
N ALA A 12 -3.50 1.14 0.32
CA ALA A 12 -3.22 0.54 1.61
C ALA A 12 -2.64 1.57 2.58
N ASP A 13 -2.76 1.27 3.87
CA ASP A 13 -2.09 1.98 4.94
C ASP A 13 -0.69 1.41 5.15
N ILE A 14 0.31 2.29 5.08
CA ILE A 14 1.71 1.95 5.30
C ILE A 14 2.07 2.39 6.71
N HIS A 15 2.35 1.40 7.56
CA HIS A 15 2.86 1.59 8.92
C HIS A 15 4.37 1.49 8.91
N PHE A 16 5.01 2.42 9.60
CA PHE A 16 6.46 2.52 9.67
C PHE A 16 6.97 2.05 11.02
N THR A 17 8.23 1.65 11.07
CA THR A 17 8.86 1.17 12.29
C THR A 17 9.21 2.28 13.29
N ASP A 18 9.07 3.54 12.88
CA ASP A 18 9.33 4.72 13.72
C ASP A 18 8.02 5.46 14.06
N GLU A 19 8.11 6.55 14.83
CA GLU A 19 6.94 7.29 15.33
C GLU A 19 6.25 8.19 14.28
N ARG A 20 6.50 7.97 12.98
CA ARG A 20 5.84 8.78 11.94
C ARG A 20 4.39 8.34 11.73
N ASP A 21 3.58 9.26 11.22
CA ASP A 21 2.19 8.99 10.92
C ASP A 21 2.02 7.91 9.84
N VAL A 22 0.91 7.20 9.90
CA VAL A 22 0.52 6.21 8.89
C VAL A 22 0.32 6.92 7.55
N HIS A 23 0.91 6.38 6.50
CA HIS A 23 0.72 6.93 5.16
C HIS A 23 -0.35 6.13 4.39
N CYS A 24 -1.45 6.79 4.07
CA CYS A 24 -2.53 6.22 3.25
C CYS A 24 -2.23 6.41 1.76
N ALA A 25 -1.76 5.36 1.08
CA ALA A 25 -1.43 5.42 -0.34
C ALA A 25 -2.61 4.96 -1.20
N ASP A 26 -2.86 5.63 -2.34
CA ASP A 26 -3.93 5.28 -3.29
C ASP A 26 -3.62 4.00 -4.08
N ARG A 27 -2.34 3.64 -4.17
CA ARG A 27 -1.86 2.40 -4.78
C ARG A 27 -0.51 2.04 -4.19
N VAL A 28 -0.33 0.76 -3.90
CA VAL A 28 0.94 0.22 -3.40
C VAL A 28 1.47 -0.86 -4.34
N GLU A 29 2.77 -0.86 -4.61
CA GLU A 29 3.45 -1.88 -5.40
C GLU A 29 4.62 -2.46 -4.59
N PHE A 30 4.66 -3.78 -4.48
CA PHE A 30 5.78 -4.53 -3.91
C PHE A 30 6.82 -4.78 -5.00
N LEU A 31 7.99 -4.16 -4.84
CA LEU A 31 9.11 -4.29 -5.76
C LEU A 31 10.04 -5.44 -5.31
N PRO A 32 10.88 -5.97 -6.23
CA PRO A 32 11.91 -6.93 -5.86
C PRO A 32 12.80 -6.42 -4.72
N GLY A 33 13.18 -7.31 -3.80
CA GLY A 33 13.98 -6.94 -2.63
C GLY A 33 13.16 -6.30 -1.49
N GLY A 34 11.83 -6.46 -1.50
CA GLY A 34 10.95 -6.06 -0.39
C GLY A 34 10.67 -4.56 -0.30
N HIS A 35 11.03 -3.78 -1.32
CA HIS A 35 10.71 -2.36 -1.35
C HIS A 35 9.21 -2.17 -1.61
N VAL A 36 8.66 -1.12 -1.02
CA VAL A 36 7.25 -0.75 -1.18
C VAL A 36 7.20 0.59 -1.88
N LYS A 37 6.54 0.63 -3.03
CA LYS A 37 6.31 1.84 -3.80
C LYS A 37 4.88 2.31 -3.54
N ALA A 38 4.76 3.49 -2.97
CA ALA A 38 3.51 4.14 -2.65
C ALA A 38 3.21 5.24 -3.67
N VAL A 39 1.98 5.26 -4.19
CA VAL A 39 1.51 6.29 -5.12
C VAL A 39 0.37 7.06 -4.46
N TYR A 40 0.54 8.37 -4.37
CA TYR A 40 -0.43 9.31 -3.82
C TYR A 40 -0.97 10.16 -4.98
N LYS A 41 -2.15 9.79 -5.49
CA LYS A 41 -2.79 10.43 -6.65
C LYS A 41 -3.22 11.86 -6.34
N SER A 42 -3.73 12.11 -5.15
CA SER A 42 -4.20 13.44 -4.71
C SER A 42 -3.06 14.48 -4.70
N GLN A 43 -1.86 14.03 -4.31
CA GLN A 43 -0.66 14.86 -4.20
C GLN A 43 0.22 14.80 -5.45
N TYR A 44 -0.14 13.96 -6.44
CA TYR A 44 0.71 13.62 -7.59
C TYR A 44 2.14 13.21 -7.18
N GLN A 45 2.25 12.48 -6.08
CA GLN A 45 3.51 12.10 -5.45
C GLN A 45 3.71 10.58 -5.48
N LEU A 46 4.98 10.17 -5.55
CA LEU A 46 5.39 8.78 -5.54
C LEU A 46 6.58 8.64 -4.60
N GLU A 47 6.48 7.69 -3.67
CA GLU A 47 7.56 7.37 -2.74
C GLU A 47 7.91 5.89 -2.81
N VAL A 48 9.17 5.58 -2.52
CA VAL A 48 9.66 4.20 -2.46
C VAL A 48 10.35 4.01 -1.11
N TYR A 49 9.81 3.09 -0.32
CA TYR A 49 10.29 2.79 1.01
C TYR A 49 11.04 1.45 1.01
N PRO A 50 12.21 1.37 1.66
CA PRO A 50 12.89 0.11 1.86
C PRO A 50 12.17 -0.75 2.93
N PRO A 51 12.34 -2.09 2.92
CA PRO A 51 11.62 -2.98 3.83
C PRO A 51 11.91 -2.73 5.31
N HIS A 52 13.11 -2.22 5.65
CA HIS A 52 13.53 -2.06 7.04
C HIS A 52 12.88 -0.86 7.76
N VAL A 53 12.22 0.05 7.02
CA VAL A 53 11.49 1.18 7.64
C VAL A 53 9.99 0.92 7.73
N ILE A 54 9.51 -0.21 7.22
CA ILE A 54 8.10 -0.55 7.13
C ILE A 54 7.81 -1.63 8.16
N GLU A 55 6.89 -1.35 9.06
CA GLU A 55 6.39 -2.33 10.00
C GLU A 55 5.37 -3.25 9.32
N GLY A 56 4.45 -2.66 8.53
CA GLY A 56 3.41 -3.41 7.84
C GLY A 56 2.68 -2.59 6.80
N VAL A 57 2.04 -3.29 5.86
CA VAL A 57 1.14 -2.70 4.87
C VAL A 57 -0.22 -3.36 5.03
N TYR A 58 -1.23 -2.57 5.37
CA TYR A 58 -2.56 -3.06 5.69
C TYR A 58 -3.56 -2.55 4.64
N THR A 59 -4.23 -3.47 3.96
CA THR A 59 -5.31 -3.13 3.03
C THR A 59 -6.56 -2.74 3.79
N PHE A 60 -7.28 -1.73 3.31
CA PHE A 60 -8.59 -1.39 3.86
C PHE A 60 -9.57 -2.55 3.65
N THR A 61 -10.06 -3.15 4.75
CA THR A 61 -11.16 -4.13 4.72
C THR A 61 -12.52 -3.49 4.46
N LYS A 62 -12.60 -2.17 4.23
CA LYS A 62 -13.88 -1.46 4.09
C LYS A 62 -14.66 -1.80 2.81
N HIS A 63 -14.08 -2.57 1.89
CA HIS A 63 -14.76 -3.08 0.70
C HIS A 63 -15.50 -4.41 0.89
N LEU A 64 -15.45 -5.04 2.08
CA LEU A 64 -16.19 -6.27 2.36
C LEU A 64 -17.58 -6.04 2.95
N GLU A 65 -17.99 -4.80 3.25
CA GLU A 65 -19.33 -4.52 3.78
C GLU A 65 -20.37 -4.15 2.70
N ASP A 66 -19.95 -3.83 1.47
CA ASP A 66 -20.85 -3.41 0.38
C ASP A 66 -20.88 -4.37 -0.83
N GLU A 67 -20.25 -5.54 -0.76
CA GLU A 67 -20.57 -6.61 -1.72
C GLU A 67 -21.88 -7.28 -1.27
N GLU A 68 -22.98 -6.61 -1.59
CA GLU A 68 -24.33 -7.16 -1.62
C GLU A 68 -24.30 -8.34 -2.62
N TRP A 69 -24.17 -9.57 -2.09
CA TRP A 69 -24.27 -10.81 -2.85
C TRP A 69 -25.71 -10.92 -3.40
N TRP A 70 -25.93 -10.50 -4.64
CA TRP A 70 -27.11 -10.85 -5.42
C TRP A 70 -26.89 -12.16 -6.20
#